data_AF-A0A238XGF9-F1
#
_entry.id   AF-A0A238XGF9-F1
#
_cell.length_a   1.000
_cell.length_b   1.000
_cell.length_c   1.000
_cell.angle_alpha   90.00
_cell.angle_beta   90.00
_cell.angle_gamma   90.00
#
_symmetry.space_group_name_H-M   'P 1'
#
loop_
_entity.id
_entity.type
_entity.pdbx_description
1 polymer ?
#
loop_
_entity_poly.entity_id
_entity_poly.type
_entity_poly.pdbx_seq_one_letter_code
_entity_poly.pdbx_strand_id
1 'polypeptide(L)'
;MDHLHKISVEELQDALDSVDGKKATQRLLAAIAYKHGVTQIEPAEWYGMERRTIYSWLTRLDTDESLEHSETGIHRSDRNRKLSEKE
;
A
#
# COMPACT_ATOMS: atom_id res chain seq x y z
N MET A 1 -7.43 -8.86 3.88
CA MET A 1 -7.66 -7.67 4.74
C MET A 1 -7.92 -8.09 6.18
N ASP A 2 -7.29 -9.17 6.64
CA ASP A 2 -7.47 -9.70 8.00
C ASP A 2 -6.51 -9.02 8.98
N HIS A 3 -5.31 -8.67 8.49
CA HIS A 3 -4.28 -7.97 9.23
C HIS A 3 -4.61 -6.48 9.36
N LEU A 4 -5.07 -5.85 8.28
CA LEU A 4 -5.51 -4.46 8.34
C LEU A 4 -6.64 -4.29 9.36
N HIS A 5 -7.51 -5.28 9.54
CA HIS A 5 -8.54 -5.26 10.59
C HIS A 5 -7.96 -5.30 12.01
N LYS A 6 -6.77 -5.87 12.22
CA LYS A 6 -6.06 -5.93 13.51
C LYS A 6 -5.29 -4.65 13.83
N ILE A 7 -4.73 -3.99 12.81
CA ILE A 7 -3.99 -2.73 12.99
C ILE A 7 -4.95 -1.64 13.48
N SER A 8 -4.59 -0.93 14.55
CA SER A 8 -5.44 0.14 15.09
C SER A 8 -5.33 1.42 14.26
N VAL A 9 -6.35 2.27 14.29
CA VAL A 9 -6.28 3.59 13.62
C VAL A 9 -5.14 4.42 14.20
N GLU A 10 -4.88 4.29 15.50
CA GLU A 10 -3.78 4.95 16.21
C GLU A 10 -2.42 4.54 15.64
N GLU A 11 -2.20 3.26 15.34
CA GLU A 11 -0.95 2.78 14.72
C GLU A 11 -0.77 3.31 13.30
N LEU A 12 -1.86 3.43 12.53
CA LEU A 12 -1.82 4.05 11.20
C LEU A 12 -1.53 5.56 11.28
N GLN A 13 -1.96 6.23 12.35
CA GLN A 13 -1.70 7.65 12.59
C GLN A 13 -0.26 7.89 13.06
N ASP A 14 0.26 7.03 13.93
CA ASP A 14 1.67 7.05 14.36
C ASP A 14 2.62 6.85 13.17
N ALA A 15 2.32 5.87 12.32
CA ALA A 15 3.04 5.69 11.06
C ALA A 15 2.91 6.92 10.14
N LEU A 16 1.74 7.58 10.12
CA LEU A 16 1.52 8.75 9.28
C LEU A 16 2.38 9.95 9.72
N ASP A 17 2.68 10.09 11.01
CA ASP A 17 3.59 11.11 11.54
C ASP A 17 5.05 10.84 11.13
N SER A 18 5.41 9.57 10.99
CA SER A 18 6.79 9.14 10.67
C SER A 18 7.10 9.06 9.17
N VAL A 19 6.10 8.92 8.29
CA VAL A 19 6.36 8.82 6.84
C VAL A 19 6.63 10.17 6.18
N ASP A 20 7.65 10.22 5.33
CA ASP A 20 7.83 11.30 4.37
C ASP A 20 7.29 10.89 2.99
N GLY A 21 6.81 11.87 2.22
CA GLY A 21 6.43 11.67 0.84
C GLY A 21 4.95 11.44 0.58
N LYS A 22 4.44 12.19 -0.40
CA LYS A 22 3.02 12.24 -0.80
C LYS A 22 2.35 10.88 -0.98
N LYS A 23 3.07 9.90 -1.57
CA LYS A 23 2.50 8.57 -1.85
C LYS A 23 2.34 7.71 -0.59
N ALA A 24 3.27 7.80 0.36
CA ALA A 24 3.18 7.08 1.63
C ALA A 24 2.03 7.63 2.47
N THR A 25 1.95 8.96 2.58
CA THR A 25 0.83 9.66 3.23
C THR A 25 -0.53 9.26 2.62
N GLN A 26 -0.67 9.31 1.29
CA GLN A 26 -1.92 8.92 0.62
C GLN A 26 -2.29 7.45 0.85
N ARG A 27 -1.30 6.57 0.95
CA ARG A 27 -1.51 5.14 1.24
C ARG A 27 -2.06 4.93 2.65
N LEU A 28 -1.47 5.59 3.64
CA LEU A 28 -1.94 5.52 5.04
C LEU A 28 -3.31 6.17 5.21
N LEU A 29 -3.56 7.31 4.58
CA LEU A 29 -4.88 7.96 4.58
C LEU A 29 -5.96 7.06 3.97
N ALA A 30 -5.66 6.35 2.88
CA ALA A 30 -6.60 5.38 2.31
C ALA A 30 -6.90 4.21 3.27
N ALA A 31 -5.91 3.77 4.05
CA ALA A 31 -6.09 2.72 5.05
C ALA A 31 -6.92 3.18 6.25
N ILE A 32 -6.68 4.40 6.74
CA ILE A 32 -7.49 5.05 7.79
C ILE A 32 -8.93 5.20 7.30
N ALA A 33 -9.13 5.70 6.08
CA ALA A 33 -10.46 5.82 5.49
C ALA A 33 -11.18 4.46 5.43
N TYR A 34 -10.48 3.40 4.96
CA TYR A 34 -11.03 2.05 4.92
C TYR A 34 -11.46 1.55 6.32
N LYS A 35 -10.69 1.86 7.37
CA LYS A 35 -11.04 1.58 8.76
C LYS A 35 -12.30 2.29 9.24
N HIS A 36 -12.54 3.51 8.76
CA HIS A 36 -13.75 4.28 9.04
C HIS A 36 -14.97 3.84 8.20
N GLY A 37 -14.86 2.76 7.41
CA GLY A 37 -15.95 2.25 6.58
C GLY A 37 -16.05 2.92 5.21
N VAL A 38 -15.11 3.80 4.87
CA VAL A 38 -15.00 4.39 3.52
C VAL A 38 -14.59 3.30 2.54
N THR A 39 -15.29 3.22 1.42
CA THR A 39 -14.99 2.19 0.43
C THR A 39 -13.80 2.59 -0.45
N GLN A 40 -13.17 1.62 -1.11
CA GLN A 40 -12.01 1.86 -1.99
C GLN A 40 -12.28 2.82 -3.16
N ILE A 41 -13.55 3.12 -3.43
CA ILE A 41 -14.01 4.01 -4.50
C ILE A 41 -13.69 5.46 -4.15
N GLU A 42 -13.94 5.88 -2.91
CA GLU A 42 -13.84 7.29 -2.54
C GLU A 42 -12.38 7.80 -2.52
N PRO A 43 -11.39 7.07 -1.94
CA PRO A 43 -9.98 7.46 -2.05
C PRO A 43 -9.48 7.45 -3.50
N ALA A 44 -10.01 6.54 -4.33
CA ALA A 44 -9.66 6.49 -5.75
C ALA A 44 -10.12 7.78 -6.46
N GLU A 45 -11.34 8.25 -6.18
CA GLU A 45 -11.85 9.50 -6.72
C GLU A 45 -11.10 10.73 -6.20
N TRP A 46 -10.86 10.82 -4.89
CA TRP A 46 -10.15 11.96 -4.28
C TRP A 46 -8.74 12.14 -4.82
N TYR A 47 -8.05 11.03 -5.08
CA TYR A 47 -6.67 11.06 -5.58
C TYR A 47 -6.57 10.95 -7.10
N GLY A 48 -7.70 10.79 -7.81
CA GLY A 48 -7.72 10.60 -9.26
C GLY A 48 -7.01 9.32 -9.71
N MET A 49 -7.11 8.26 -8.91
CA MET A 49 -6.45 6.97 -9.16
C MET A 49 -7.46 5.86 -9.46
N GLU A 50 -6.97 4.74 -9.99
CA GLU A 50 -7.81 3.55 -10.17
C GLU A 50 -8.10 2.85 -8.84
N ARG A 51 -9.33 2.31 -8.70
CA ARG A 51 -9.73 1.47 -7.55
C ARG A 51 -8.77 0.31 -7.30
N ARG A 52 -8.23 -0.28 -8.38
CA ARG A 52 -7.24 -1.37 -8.31
C ARG A 52 -5.93 -0.92 -7.67
N THR A 53 -5.55 0.35 -7.83
CA THR A 53 -4.38 0.94 -7.17
C THR A 53 -4.61 1.01 -5.67
N ILE A 54 -5.77 1.52 -5.23
CA ILE A 54 -6.15 1.57 -3.81
C ILE A 54 -6.20 0.16 -3.22
N TYR A 55 -6.85 -0.80 -3.91
CA TYR A 55 -6.88 -2.20 -3.48
C TYR A 55 -5.47 -2.76 -3.30
N SER A 56 -4.58 -2.57 -4.28
CA SER A 56 -3.20 -3.05 -4.19
C SER A 56 -2.41 -2.42 -3.05
N TRP A 57 -2.71 -1.17 -2.70
CA TRP A 57 -2.09 -0.50 -1.55
C TRP A 57 -2.56 -1.09 -0.22
N LEU A 58 -3.87 -1.29 -0.07
CA LEU A 58 -4.44 -1.91 1.13
C LEU A 58 -3.97 -3.35 1.29
N THR A 59 -3.92 -4.14 0.22
CA THR A 59 -3.39 -5.51 0.25
C THR A 59 -1.93 -5.54 0.69
N ARG A 60 -1.12 -4.58 0.24
CA ARG A 60 0.28 -4.50 0.67
C ARG A 60 0.38 -4.16 2.14
N LEU A 61 -0.41 -3.23 2.63
CA LEU A 61 -0.47 -2.92 4.06
C LEU A 61 -0.94 -4.12 4.92
N ASP A 62 -1.80 -4.97 4.34
CA ASP A 62 -2.31 -6.18 5.00
C ASP A 62 -1.31 -7.35 4.99
N THR A 63 -0.37 -7.38 4.04
CA THR A 63 0.55 -8.50 3.83
C THR A 63 1.97 -8.19 4.28
N ASP A 64 2.41 -6.94 4.17
CA ASP A 64 3.78 -6.52 4.48
C ASP A 64 3.92 -6.31 5.99
N GLU A 65 4.83 -7.07 6.59
CA GLU A 65 5.15 -7.07 8.02
C GLU A 65 5.87 -5.80 8.51
N SER A 66 6.03 -4.77 7.68
CA SER A 66 6.69 -3.54 8.11
C SER A 66 6.31 -2.30 7.26
N LEU A 67 5.67 -1.33 7.91
CA LEU A 67 5.37 0.00 7.34
C LEU A 67 6.64 0.74 6.88
N GLU A 68 7.77 0.40 7.50
CA GLU A 68 9.11 0.96 7.30
C GLU A 68 9.74 0.58 5.95
N HIS A 69 9.33 -0.54 5.32
CA HIS A 69 9.96 -1.03 4.09
C HIS A 69 9.30 -0.55 2.79
N SER A 70 8.17 0.16 2.88
CA SER A 70 7.32 0.51 1.74
C SER A 70 7.90 1.60 0.81
N GLU A 71 9.05 2.19 1.16
CA GLU A 71 9.77 3.17 0.34
C GLU A 71 10.84 2.56 -0.55
N THR A 72 11.32 1.35 -0.24
CA THR A 72 12.03 0.58 -1.24
C THR A 72 11.01 0.01 -2.20
N GLY A 73 10.82 0.70 -3.33
CA GLY A 73 10.34 0.04 -4.53
C GLY A 73 11.29 -1.09 -4.87
N ILE A 74 11.15 -2.23 -4.19
CA ILE A 74 11.97 -3.41 -4.42
C ILE A 74 11.75 -3.73 -5.89
N HIS A 75 12.82 -3.51 -6.63
CA HIS A 75 13.01 -3.77 -8.03
C HIS A 75 12.20 -5.02 -8.39
N ARG A 76 11.24 -4.89 -9.32
CA ARG A 76 10.61 -6.06 -9.95
C ARG A 76 11.69 -6.80 -10.75
N SER A 77 12.53 -7.57 -10.06
CA SER A 77 13.45 -8.56 -10.63
C SER A 77 12.75 -9.90 -10.68
N ASP A 78 11.54 -9.92 -11.21
CA ASP A 78 10.88 -11.17 -11.60
C ASP A 78 10.22 -10.98 -12.96
N ARG A 79 11.02 -10.47 -13.91
CA ARG A 79 10.87 -10.93 -15.28
C ARG A 79 11.85 -12.07 -15.49
N ASN A 80 11.32 -13.27 -15.30
CA ASN A 80 11.76 -14.51 -15.91
C ASN A 80 12.35 -14.22 -17.30
N ARG A 81 13.68 -14.11 -17.38
CA ARG A 81 14.40 -14.02 -18.64
C ARG A 81 14.47 -15.45 -19.17
N LYS A 82 13.42 -15.88 -19.88
CA LYS A 82 13.46 -17.12 -20.65
C LYS A 82 14.69 -17.08 -21.55
N LEU A 83 15.61 -18.01 -21.30
CA LEU A 83 16.40 -18.77 -22.27
C LEU A 83 17.07 -17.98 -23.39
N SER A 84 18.40 -17.84 -23.28
CA SER A 84 19.26 -18.22 -24.41
C SER A 84 20.63 -18.62 -23.86
N GLU A 85 20.76 -19.89 -23.47
CA GLU A 85 22.01 -20.60 -23.75
C GLU A 85 22.18 -20.60 -25.26
N LYS A 86 23.30 -20.03 -25.73
CA LYS A 86 23.88 -20.43 -27.01
C LYS A 86 25.36 -20.05 -27.02
N GLU A 87 26.14 -21.10 -26.81
CA GLU A 87 27.49 -21.40 -27.33
C GLU A 87 28.62 -20.41 -27.01
#